data_AF-A0A3D3JEA3-F1
#
_entry.id   AF-A0A3D3JEA3-F1
#
_cell.length_a   1.000
_cell.length_b   1.000
_cell.length_c   1.000
_cell.angle_alpha   90.00
_cell.angle_beta   90.00
_cell.angle_gamma   90.00
#
_symmetry.space_group_name_H-M   'P 1'
#
loop_
_entity.id
_entity.type
_entity.pdbx_description
1 polymer ?
#
loop_
_entity_poly.entity_id
_entity_poly.type
_entity_poly.pdbx_seq_one_letter_code
_entity_poly.pdbx_strand_id
1 'polypeptide(L)'
;MAGSGMSLFPAAVNSGADVFITADVKYHGFFAAADVIGLIDPGHWEMERFVPEALAALLSKALPDITVTASRITTNPASWYHGVERHSPAHSQVS
;
A
#
# COMPACT_ATOMS: atom_id res chain seq x y z
N MET A 1 1.92 10.65 -0.66
CA MET A 1 2.55 10.10 -1.87
C MET A 1 2.44 8.60 -1.78
N ALA A 2 1.92 7.91 -2.80
CA ALA A 2 1.87 6.45 -2.75
C ALA A 2 3.28 5.85 -2.89
N GLY A 3 3.48 4.65 -2.35
CA GLY A 3 4.77 3.95 -2.40
C GLY A 3 5.86 4.63 -1.56
N SER A 4 7.12 4.49 -1.98
CA SER A 4 8.29 4.99 -1.21
C SER A 4 8.54 6.50 -1.42
N GLY A 5 7.78 7.33 -0.69
CA GLY A 5 7.75 8.78 -0.84
C GLY A 5 8.60 9.59 0.13
N MET A 6 9.45 8.97 0.98
CA MET A 6 10.16 9.70 2.05
C MET A 6 11.11 10.81 1.55
N SER A 7 11.55 10.74 0.30
CA SER A 7 12.31 11.82 -0.36
C SER A 7 11.52 13.14 -0.48
N LEU A 8 10.19 13.09 -0.42
CA LEU A 8 9.29 14.23 -0.51
C LEU A 8 8.89 14.78 0.87
N PHE A 9 9.42 14.23 1.95
CA PHE A 9 9.16 14.69 3.31
C PHE A 9 9.41 16.20 3.51
N PRO A 10 10.54 16.79 3.06
CA PRO A 10 10.75 18.22 3.20
C PRO A 10 9.69 19.06 2.48
N ALA A 11 9.22 18.59 1.32
CA ALA A 11 8.17 19.27 0.57
C ALA A 11 6.82 19.19 1.30
N ALA A 12 6.49 18.06 1.91
CA ALA A 12 5.28 17.90 2.71
C ALA A 12 5.28 18.85 3.92
N VAL A 13 6.39 18.92 4.67
CA VAL A 13 6.54 19.86 5.78
C VAL A 13 6.41 21.31 5.31
N ASN A 14 7.10 21.68 4.23
CA ASN A 14 7.05 23.05 3.69
C ASN A 14 5.69 23.44 3.12
N SER A 15 4.87 22.48 2.71
CA SER A 15 3.48 22.76 2.32
C SER A 15 2.55 23.06 3.49
N GLY A 16 3.02 22.89 4.73
CA GLY A 16 2.20 23.05 5.94
C GLY A 16 1.19 21.91 6.14
N ALA A 17 1.50 20.70 5.64
CA ALA A 17 0.64 19.55 5.82
C ALA A 17 0.61 19.10 7.29
N ASP A 18 -0.56 18.73 7.81
CA ASP A 18 -0.69 18.17 9.16
C ASP A 18 -0.28 16.70 9.23
N VAL A 19 -0.48 15.97 8.12
CA VAL A 19 -0.21 14.54 8.00
C VAL A 19 0.43 14.22 6.65
N PHE A 20 1.50 13.44 6.69
CA PHE A 20 2.17 12.85 5.54
C PHE A 20 1.87 11.34 5.47
N ILE A 21 1.21 10.93 4.40
CA ILE A 21 0.88 9.52 4.12
C ILE A 21 1.80 9.02 3.00
N THR A 22 2.58 7.99 3.29
CA THR A 22 3.55 7.36 2.38
C THR A 22 3.73 5.89 2.75
N ALA A 23 4.59 5.16 2.07
CA ALA A 23 5.03 3.83 2.47
C ALA A 23 6.56 3.68 2.49
N ASP A 24 7.02 2.49 2.89
CA ASP A 24 8.42 2.07 2.98
C ASP A 24 9.28 3.02 3.83
N VAL A 25 8.71 3.54 4.92
CA VAL A 25 9.40 4.44 5.84
C VAL A 25 10.47 3.66 6.59
N LYS A 26 11.73 4.09 6.42
CA LYS A 26 12.86 3.57 7.18
C LYS A 26 12.86 4.15 8.59
N TYR A 27 13.50 3.45 9.53
CA TYR A 27 13.65 3.88 10.93
C TYR A 27 14.02 5.36 11.08
N HIS A 28 15.08 5.83 10.41
CA HIS A 28 15.48 7.24 10.49
C HIS A 28 14.43 8.21 9.94
N GLY A 29 13.67 7.82 8.92
CA GLY A 29 12.59 8.64 8.37
C GLY A 29 11.41 8.77 9.35
N PHE A 30 11.09 7.69 10.06
CA PHE A 30 10.07 7.72 11.11
C PHE A 30 10.43 8.73 12.22
N PHE A 31 11.66 8.67 12.72
CA PHE A 31 12.11 9.61 13.76
C PHE A 31 12.25 11.05 13.25
N ALA A 32 12.59 11.24 11.98
CA ALA A 32 12.65 12.59 11.39
C ALA A 32 11.28 13.27 11.33
N ALA A 33 10.18 12.51 11.27
CA ALA A 33 8.82 13.04 11.26
C ALA A 33 8.25 13.31 12.66
N ALA A 34 8.86 12.74 13.71
CA ALA A 34 8.40 12.90 15.09
C ALA A 34 8.35 14.37 15.49
N ASP A 35 7.24 14.80 16.09
CA ASP A 35 6.96 16.19 16.49
C ASP A 35 7.02 17.23 15.36
N VAL A 36 7.14 16.80 14.10
CA VAL A 36 7.18 17.68 12.92
C VAL A 36 5.88 17.60 12.14
N ILE A 37 5.41 16.38 11.85
CA ILE A 37 4.20 16.11 11.05
C ILE A 37 3.66 14.73 11.40
N GLY A 38 2.34 14.55 11.38
CA GLY A 38 1.76 13.21 11.52
C GLY A 38 2.25 12.30 10.39
N LEU A 39 2.79 11.13 10.70
CA LEU A 39 3.26 10.18 9.69
C LEU A 39 2.39 8.92 9.70
N ILE A 40 1.89 8.54 8.54
CA ILE A 40 1.14 7.29 8.35
C ILE A 40 1.85 6.47 7.27
N ASP A 41 2.24 5.25 7.63
CA ASP A 41 2.76 4.22 6.72
C ASP A 41 1.81 3.02 6.65
N PRO A 42 0.89 2.97 5.66
CA PRO A 42 -0.01 1.84 5.46
C PRO A 42 0.63 0.61 4.79
N GLY A 43 1.84 0.75 4.25
CA GLY A 43 2.46 -0.22 3.34
C GLY A 43 2.28 0.13 1.85
N HIS A 44 3.29 -0.22 1.05
CA HIS A 44 3.38 0.18 -0.37
C HIS A 44 2.28 -0.48 -1.19
N TRP A 45 2.12 -1.79 -1.03
CA TRP A 45 1.12 -2.55 -1.75
C TRP A 45 -0.31 -2.12 -1.36
N GLU A 46 -0.54 -1.88 -0.07
CA GLU A 46 -1.83 -1.45 0.47
C GLU A 46 -2.32 -0.14 -0.16
N MET A 47 -1.41 0.79 -0.45
CA MET A 47 -1.73 2.06 -1.12
C MET A 47 -1.99 1.90 -2.62
N GLU A 48 -1.26 1.01 -3.30
CA GLU A 48 -1.22 0.97 -4.76
C GLU A 48 -2.05 -0.13 -5.41
N ARG A 49 -2.57 -1.10 -4.64
CA ARG A 49 -3.32 -2.24 -5.18
C ARG A 49 -4.53 -1.88 -6.05
N PHE A 50 -5.06 -0.66 -5.92
CA PHE A 50 -6.20 -0.15 -6.68
C PHE A 50 -5.83 0.48 -8.03
N VAL A 51 -4.55 0.82 -8.22
CA VAL A 51 -4.04 1.49 -9.43
C VAL A 51 -4.27 0.64 -10.69
N PRO A 52 -4.00 -0.69 -10.71
CA PRO A 52 -4.20 -1.50 -11.91
C PRO A 52 -5.65 -1.50 -12.40
N GLU A 53 -6.62 -1.56 -11.49
CA GLU A 53 -8.05 -1.55 -11.83
C GLU A 53 -8.48 -0.19 -12.38
N ALA A 54 -8.06 0.90 -11.73
CA ALA A 54 -8.34 2.26 -12.20
C ALA A 54 -7.73 2.52 -13.59
N LEU A 55 -6.48 2.08 -13.79
CA LEU A 55 -5.79 2.20 -15.08
C LEU A 55 -6.46 1.37 -16.16
N ALA A 56 -6.86 0.13 -15.86
CA ALA A 56 -7.59 -0.71 -16.81
C ALA A 56 -8.91 -0.05 -17.24
N ALA A 57 -9.66 0.55 -16.31
CA ALA A 57 -10.88 1.26 -16.63
C ALA A 57 -10.64 2.48 -17.54
N LEU A 58 -9.59 3.27 -17.26
CA LEU A 58 -9.21 4.42 -18.09
C LEU A 58 -8.78 4.00 -19.50
N LEU A 59 -7.98 2.94 -19.62
CA LEU A 59 -7.50 2.43 -20.91
C LEU A 59 -8.63 1.81 -21.73
N SER A 60 -9.51 1.01 -21.12
CA SER A 60 -10.70 0.47 -21.80
C SER A 60 -11.59 1.57 -22.37
N LYS A 61 -11.71 2.71 -21.67
CA LYS A 61 -12.45 3.87 -22.16
C LYS A 61 -11.74 4.56 -23.33
N ALA A 62 -10.41 4.69 -23.25
CA ALA A 62 -9.62 5.38 -24.26
C ALA A 62 -9.38 4.55 -25.53
N LEU A 63 -9.41 3.22 -25.42
CA LEU A 63 -9.07 2.27 -26.47
C LEU A 63 -10.19 1.22 -26.60
N PRO A 64 -11.36 1.59 -27.15
CA PRO A 64 -12.55 0.73 -27.16
C PRO A 64 -12.37 -0.56 -27.98
N ASP A 65 -11.44 -0.57 -28.94
CA ASP A 65 -11.14 -1.72 -29.79
C ASP A 65 -10.14 -2.70 -29.16
N ILE A 66 -9.60 -2.38 -27.97
CA ILE A 66 -8.60 -3.20 -27.28
C ILE A 66 -9.20 -3.73 -25.97
N THR A 67 -9.17 -5.05 -25.80
CA THR A 67 -9.51 -5.68 -24.52
C THR A 67 -8.41 -5.42 -23.50
N VAL A 68 -8.72 -4.67 -22.44
CA VAL A 68 -7.79 -4.42 -21.32
C VAL A 68 -8.26 -5.17 -20.09
N THR A 69 -7.33 -5.86 -19.43
CA THR A 69 -7.59 -6.60 -18.18
C THR A 69 -6.54 -6.27 -17.12
N ALA A 70 -6.97 -5.96 -15.91
CA ALA A 70 -6.07 -5.85 -14.76
C ALA A 70 -5.64 -7.24 -14.26
N SER A 71 -4.39 -7.38 -13.84
CA SER A 71 -3.90 -8.61 -13.20
C SER A 71 -4.67 -8.88 -11.91
N ARG A 72 -5.05 -10.14 -11.69
CA ARG A 72 -5.69 -10.62 -10.45
C ARG A 72 -4.71 -11.28 -9.47
N ILE A 73 -3.44 -11.38 -9.85
CA ILE A 73 -2.41 -11.99 -9.01
C ILE A 73 -1.99 -10.99 -7.93
N THR A 74 -2.16 -11.37 -6.67
CA THR A 74 -1.62 -10.62 -5.54
C THR A 74 -0.10 -10.76 -5.49
N THR A 75 0.59 -9.63 -5.58
CA THR A 75 2.06 -9.56 -5.55
C THR A 75 2.62 -8.96 -4.26
N ASN A 76 1.81 -8.90 -3.19
CA ASN A 76 2.28 -8.40 -1.89
C ASN A 76 3.29 -9.40 -1.28
N PRO A 77 4.56 -9.01 -1.06
CA PRO A 77 5.55 -9.88 -0.42
C PRO A 77 5.41 -9.93 1.11
N ALA A 78 4.65 -9.00 1.71
CA ALA A 78 4.48 -8.91 3.15
C ALA A 78 3.27 -9.71 3.65
N SER A 79 3.31 -10.12 4.91
CA SER A 79 2.20 -10.75 5.61
C SER A 79 2.09 -10.19 7.02
N TRP A 80 0.86 -9.91 7.44
CA TRP A 80 0.55 -9.32 8.74
C TRP A 80 0.10 -10.40 9.71
N TYR A 81 0.70 -10.43 10.90
CA TYR A 81 0.31 -11.34 11.96
C TYR A 81 -0.40 -10.53 13.05
N HIS A 82 -1.67 -10.81 13.27
CA HIS A 82 -2.41 -10.29 14.42
C HIS A 82 -2.43 -11.38 15.50
N GLY A 83 -2.30 -10.99 16.78
CA GLY A 83 -2.22 -11.93 17.90
C GLY A 83 -3.49 -12.77 18.03
N VAL A 84 -3.46 -13.99 17.50
CA VAL A 84 -4.47 -15.03 17.70
C VAL A 84 -3.71 -16.35 17.93
N GLU A 85 -3.98 -17.00 19.06
CA GLU A 85 -3.53 -18.37 19.33
C GLU A 85 -3.87 -19.28 18.14
N ARG A 86 -2.89 -20.04 17.66
CA ARG A 86 -3.12 -21.05 16.63
C ARG A 86 -3.98 -22.17 17.19
N HIS A 87 -5.29 -22.15 16.91
CA HIS A 87 -6.07 -23.38 16.91
C HIS A 87 -5.85 -24.07 15.56
N SER A 88 -5.05 -25.14 15.55
CA SER A 88 -4.88 -26.01 14.37
C SER A 88 -6.23 -26.62 13.99
N PRO A 89 -6.68 -26.55 12.73
CA PRO A 89 -7.80 -27.36 12.30
C PRO A 89 -7.32 -28.83 12.24
N ALA A 90 -7.94 -29.69 13.06
CA ALA A 90 -7.75 -31.12 12.96
C ALA A 90 -8.14 -31.59 11.55
N HIS A 91 -7.24 -32.33 10.90
CA HIS A 91 -7.52 -33.06 9.68
C HIS A 91 -8.69 -34.03 9.91
N SER A 92 -9.85 -33.79 9.29
CA SER A 92 -10.83 -34.84 9.04
C SER A 92 -10.62 -35.35 7.61
N GLN A 93 -9.99 -36.51 7.50
CA GLN A 93 -9.96 -37.28 6.26
C GLN A 93 -11.37 -37.73 5.89
N VAL A 94 -11.55 -37.80 4.56
CA VAL A 94 -12.67 -38.34 3.81
C VAL A 94 -13.18 -39.67 4.37
N SER A 95 -14.51 -39.85 4.34
CA SER A 95 -15.18 -41.15 4.23
C SER A 95 -16.14 -41.07 3.04
#